data_AF-A0A960SA16-F1
#
_entry.id   AF-A0A960SA16-F1
#
_cell.length_a   1.000
_cell.length_b   1.000
_cell.length_c   1.000
_cell.angle_alpha   90.00
_cell.angle_beta   90.00
_cell.angle_gamma   90.00
#
_symmetry.space_group_name_H-M   'P 1'
#
loop_
_entity.id
_entity.type
_entity.pdbx_description
1 polymer ?
#
loop_
_entity_poly.entity_id
_entity_poly.type
_entity_poly.pdbx_seq_one_letter_code
_entity_poly.pdbx_strand_id
1 'polypeptide(L)'
;MGNIFRLFVFSLIAFTQMEGYFATISTVFRDEAPYFKEWIEYHRLIGFDHFIVYDDNSADNYMEVLQPYIDQGLVEVVDWSFYRREVNKSFHEVQRGAYRDSLRKCQKHSEWMAFLDIDEFVLPMQDR
;
A
#
# COMPACT_ATOMS: atom_id res chain seq x y z
N MET A 1 -25.00 -25.31 44.63
CA MET A 1 -23.88 -24.70 45.39
C MET A 1 -22.64 -25.58 45.14
N GLY A 2 -21.52 -25.17 44.57
CA GLY A 2 -21.06 -23.86 44.11
C GLY A 2 -20.14 -23.99 42.89
N ASN A 3 -19.88 -22.84 42.26
CA ASN A 3 -19.32 -22.66 40.93
C ASN A 3 -17.88 -23.19 40.75
N ILE A 4 -17.67 -23.92 39.67
CA ILE A 4 -16.36 -24.16 39.05
C ILE A 4 -15.99 -22.88 38.28
N PHE A 5 -15.14 -22.03 38.86
CA PHE A 5 -14.45 -20.99 38.11
C PHE A 5 -13.30 -21.63 37.34
N ARG A 6 -13.55 -22.00 36.08
CA ARG A 6 -12.49 -22.21 35.08
C ARG A 6 -11.99 -20.82 34.67
N LEU A 7 -10.93 -20.33 35.32
CA LEU A 7 -10.13 -19.25 34.75
C LEU A 7 -9.35 -19.82 33.56
N PHE A 8 -9.90 -19.67 32.36
CA PHE A 8 -9.09 -19.71 31.13
C PHE A 8 -8.37 -18.37 31.03
N VAL A 9 -7.16 -18.31 31.57
CA VAL A 9 -6.19 -17.28 31.18
C VAL A 9 -5.73 -17.66 29.78
N PHE A 10 -6.46 -17.21 28.75
CA PHE A 10 -5.87 -17.08 27.43
C PHE A 10 -4.87 -15.94 27.51
N SER A 11 -3.65 -16.28 27.92
CA SER A 11 -2.48 -15.45 27.68
C SER A 11 -2.54 -15.03 26.22
N LEU A 12 -2.71 -13.73 26.00
CA LEU A 12 -2.59 -13.02 24.74
C LEU A 12 -1.17 -13.25 24.19
N ILE A 13 -0.92 -14.43 23.65
CA ILE A 13 -0.01 -14.56 22.53
C ILE A 13 -0.96 -14.46 21.35
N ALA A 14 -1.26 -13.22 20.98
CA ALA A 14 -1.52 -12.97 19.57
C ALA A 14 -0.27 -13.49 18.87
N PHE A 15 -0.32 -14.73 18.38
CA PHE A 15 0.42 -15.04 17.17
C PHE A 15 -0.14 -14.04 16.18
N THR A 16 0.53 -12.89 16.06
CA THR A 16 0.49 -12.15 14.81
C THR A 16 1.09 -13.12 13.81
N GLN A 17 0.25 -13.97 13.23
CA GLN A 17 0.49 -14.35 11.85
C GLN A 17 0.60 -13.00 11.16
N MET A 18 1.82 -12.62 10.77
CA MET A 18 1.93 -11.66 9.70
C MET A 18 1.39 -12.39 8.48
N GLU A 19 0.05 -12.41 8.35
CA GLU A 19 -0.54 -12.76 7.08
C GLU A 19 -0.07 -11.66 6.13
N GLY A 20 0.81 -12.03 5.21
CA GLY A 20 1.22 -11.13 4.15
C GLY A 20 0.00 -10.76 3.30
N TYR A 21 0.12 -9.67 2.56
CA TYR A 21 -0.85 -9.25 1.58
C TYR A 21 -0.90 -10.24 0.42
N PHE A 22 -2.10 -10.49 -0.11
CA PHE A 22 -2.26 -11.28 -1.31
C PHE A 22 -1.71 -10.53 -2.54
N ALA A 23 -2.06 -9.25 -2.70
CA ALA A 23 -1.64 -8.45 -3.84
C ALA A 23 -1.42 -6.98 -3.46
N THR A 24 -0.17 -6.52 -3.65
CA THR A 24 0.22 -5.12 -3.45
C THR A 24 0.28 -4.35 -4.77
N ILE A 25 -0.17 -3.11 -4.79
CA ILE A 25 0.15 -2.16 -5.87
C ILE A 25 1.21 -1.17 -5.41
N SER A 26 2.23 -0.95 -6.23
CA SER A 26 3.26 0.07 -6.05
C SER A 26 3.12 1.16 -7.10
N THR A 27 3.19 2.42 -6.68
CA THR A 27 3.04 3.59 -7.56
C THR A 27 3.88 4.77 -7.09
N VAL A 28 4.23 5.67 -8.01
CA VAL A 28 4.87 6.96 -7.71
C VAL A 28 3.94 8.05 -8.17
N PHE A 29 3.65 9.01 -7.29
CA PHE A 29 2.67 10.05 -7.56
C PHE A 29 3.24 11.45 -7.31
N ARG A 30 2.62 12.44 -7.95
CA ARG A 30 2.79 13.86 -7.62
C ARG A 30 1.51 14.61 -7.93
N ASP A 31 0.92 15.23 -6.90
CA ASP A 31 -0.26 16.10 -7.03
C ASP A 31 -1.50 15.38 -7.60
N GLU A 32 -1.71 14.12 -7.17
CA GLU A 32 -2.77 13.22 -7.67
C GLU A 32 -3.85 12.92 -6.62
N ALA A 33 -3.94 13.71 -5.54
CA ALA A 33 -4.95 13.55 -4.48
C ALA A 33 -6.39 13.29 -4.98
N PRO A 34 -6.90 13.98 -6.04
CA PRO A 34 -8.27 13.78 -6.50
C PRO A 34 -8.60 12.36 -6.99
N TYR A 35 -7.60 11.59 -7.42
CA TYR A 35 -7.80 10.29 -8.07
C TYR A 35 -7.64 9.10 -7.10
N PHE A 36 -6.89 9.28 -6.01
CA PHE A 36 -6.54 8.20 -5.10
C PHE A 36 -7.73 7.43 -4.55
N LYS A 37 -8.81 8.12 -4.18
CA LYS A 37 -9.98 7.46 -3.60
C LYS A 37 -10.61 6.46 -4.56
N GLU A 38 -10.87 6.88 -5.80
CA GLU A 38 -11.44 5.99 -6.81
C GLU A 38 -10.49 4.84 -7.14
N TRP A 39 -9.21 5.18 -7.35
CA TRP A 39 -8.18 4.22 -7.72
C TRP A 39 -7.99 3.14 -6.64
N ILE A 40 -7.88 3.51 -5.36
CA ILE A 40 -7.75 2.56 -4.25
C ILE A 40 -9.00 1.69 -4.16
N GLU A 41 -10.21 2.27 -4.10
CA GLU A 41 -11.42 1.50 -3.89
C GLU A 41 -11.70 0.54 -5.06
N TYR A 42 -11.43 0.97 -6.30
CA TYR A 42 -11.55 0.09 -7.46
C TYR A 42 -10.63 -1.13 -7.35
N HIS A 43 -9.33 -0.90 -7.10
CA HIS A 43 -8.36 -1.99 -7.03
C HIS A 43 -8.64 -2.93 -5.84
N ARG A 44 -9.17 -2.39 -4.74
CA ARG A 44 -9.66 -3.21 -3.62
C ARG A 44 -10.81 -4.12 -4.01
N LEU A 45 -11.78 -3.61 -4.76
CA LEU A 45 -12.94 -4.40 -5.20
C LEU A 45 -12.55 -5.57 -6.10
N ILE A 46 -11.44 -5.46 -6.84
CA ILE A 46 -10.96 -6.52 -7.74
C ILE A 46 -9.87 -7.42 -7.12
N GLY A 47 -9.57 -7.25 -5.83
CA GLY A 47 -8.78 -8.21 -5.05
C GLY A 47 -7.39 -7.76 -4.63
N PHE A 48 -7.00 -6.50 -4.85
CA PHE A 48 -5.80 -5.94 -4.22
C PHE A 48 -6.08 -5.57 -2.76
N ASP A 49 -5.16 -5.89 -1.86
CA ASP A 49 -5.35 -5.71 -0.42
C ASP A 49 -4.29 -4.82 0.23
N HIS A 50 -3.31 -4.32 -0.54
CA HIS A 50 -2.30 -3.39 -0.06
C HIS A 50 -1.77 -2.44 -1.15
N PHE A 51 -1.36 -1.25 -0.72
CA PHE A 51 -0.87 -0.18 -1.59
C PHE A 51 0.37 0.46 -0.96
N ILE A 52 1.48 0.52 -1.70
CA ILE A 52 2.66 1.27 -1.31
C ILE A 52 2.88 2.41 -2.31
N VAL A 53 2.75 3.64 -1.84
CA VAL A 53 2.70 4.83 -2.69
C VAL A 53 3.86 5.76 -2.35
N TYR A 54 4.56 6.26 -3.38
CA TYR A 54 5.75 7.08 -3.21
C TYR A 54 5.45 8.53 -3.61
N ASP A 55 5.47 9.43 -2.63
CA ASP A 55 5.26 10.86 -2.86
C ASP A 55 6.52 11.49 -3.44
N ASP A 56 6.45 11.93 -4.69
CA ASP A 56 7.52 12.66 -5.35
C ASP A 56 7.32 14.17 -5.22
N ASN A 57 7.22 14.68 -3.98
CA ASN A 57 7.14 16.11 -3.66
C ASN A 57 5.82 16.77 -4.12
N SER A 58 4.69 16.19 -3.71
CA SER A 58 3.36 16.77 -3.89
C SER A 58 3.17 18.01 -3.01
N ALA A 59 2.31 18.92 -3.45
CA ALA A 59 1.89 20.15 -2.77
C ALA A 59 0.37 20.19 -2.52
N ASP A 60 -0.37 19.20 -3.01
CA ASP A 60 -1.80 19.04 -2.76
C ASP A 60 -2.12 18.38 -1.40
N ASN A 61 -3.38 18.05 -1.17
CA ASN A 61 -3.87 17.52 0.10
C ASN A 61 -3.90 15.98 0.14
N TYR A 62 -2.99 15.29 -0.55
CA TYR A 62 -2.98 13.82 -0.65
C TYR A 62 -3.05 13.12 0.71
N MET A 63 -2.41 13.65 1.76
CA MET A 63 -2.46 13.07 3.10
C MET A 63 -3.88 13.03 3.67
N GLU A 64 -4.70 14.05 3.43
CA GLU A 64 -6.10 14.05 3.89
C GLU A 64 -6.91 12.93 3.21
N VAL A 65 -6.61 12.66 1.93
CA VAL A 65 -7.25 11.59 1.16
C VAL A 65 -6.76 10.21 1.58
N LEU A 66 -5.46 10.06 1.85
CA LEU A 66 -4.83 8.78 2.17
C LEU A 66 -4.96 8.37 3.64
N GLN A 67 -5.11 9.32 4.58
CA GLN A 67 -5.14 9.04 6.02
C GLN A 67 -6.13 7.93 6.42
N PRO A 68 -7.39 7.91 5.94
CA PRO A 68 -8.32 6.83 6.29
C PRO A 68 -7.84 5.44 5.86
N TYR A 69 -7.08 5.34 4.77
CA TYR A 69 -6.52 4.08 4.26
C TYR A 69 -5.25 3.67 5.00
N ILE A 70 -4.43 4.66 5.40
CA ILE A 70 -3.26 4.47 6.26
C ILE A 70 -3.71 3.91 7.62
N ASP A 71 -4.76 4.51 8.22
CA ASP A 71 -5.29 4.08 9.51
C ASP A 71 -5.85 2.65 9.48
N GLN A 72 -6.29 2.18 8.30
CA GLN A 72 -6.74 0.81 8.07
C GLN A 72 -5.60 -0.17 7.77
N GLY A 73 -4.36 0.30 7.62
CA GLY A 73 -3.22 -0.51 7.19
C GLY A 73 -3.26 -0.90 5.70
N LEU A 74 -4.08 -0.24 4.89
CA LEU A 74 -4.21 -0.53 3.46
C LEU A 74 -3.14 0.20 2.63
N VAL A 75 -2.73 1.39 3.05
CA VAL A 75 -1.79 2.25 2.32
C VAL A 75 -0.54 2.53 3.18
N GLU A 76 0.64 2.28 2.64
CA GLU A 76 1.92 2.82 3.11
C GLU A 76 2.33 4.00 2.20
N VAL A 77 2.56 5.18 2.78
CA VAL A 77 3.10 6.34 2.07
C VAL A 77 4.59 6.48 2.36
N VAL A 78 5.39 6.63 1.31
CA VAL A 78 6.84 6.84 1.40
C VAL A 78 7.20 8.21 0.85
N ASP A 79 7.79 9.08 1.66
CA ASP A 79 8.40 10.32 1.17
C ASP A 79 9.58 9.97 0.26
N TRP A 80 9.43 10.27 -1.03
CA TRP A 80 10.42 9.99 -2.07
C TRP A 80 11.09 11.27 -2.61
N SER A 81 10.78 12.42 -2.02
CA SER A 81 11.24 13.73 -2.48
C SER A 81 12.76 13.89 -2.39
N PHE A 82 13.40 13.29 -1.38
CA PHE A 82 14.86 13.31 -1.21
C PHE A 82 15.59 12.55 -2.31
N TYR A 83 15.03 11.43 -2.77
CA TYR A 83 15.67 10.59 -3.79
C TYR A 83 15.86 11.33 -5.11
N ARG A 84 14.94 12.22 -5.48
CA ARG A 84 15.07 13.11 -6.64
C ARG A 84 16.18 14.15 -6.45
N ARG A 85 16.24 14.78 -5.27
CA ARG A 85 17.12 15.93 -4.96
C ARG A 85 18.61 15.58 -4.92
N GLU A 86 18.97 14.36 -4.55
CA GLU A 86 20.38 13.98 -4.36
C GLU A 86 21.23 14.00 -5.65
N VAL A 87 20.62 13.97 -6.85
CA VAL A 87 21.39 13.78 -8.10
C VAL A 87 20.73 14.37 -9.36
N ASN A 88 19.72 15.24 -9.22
CA ASN A 88 18.94 15.78 -10.34
C ASN A 88 18.39 14.67 -11.26
N LYS A 89 17.87 13.60 -10.65
CA LYS A 89 17.39 12.40 -11.35
C LYS A 89 16.22 12.72 -12.27
N SER A 90 16.18 12.07 -13.43
CA SER A 90 14.99 12.05 -14.29
C SER A 90 13.82 11.35 -13.60
N PHE A 91 12.59 11.62 -14.06
CA PHE A 91 11.40 10.94 -13.53
C PHE A 91 11.52 9.40 -13.64
N HIS A 92 12.01 8.87 -14.75
CA HIS A 92 12.23 7.42 -14.91
C HIS A 92 13.22 6.82 -13.91
N GLU A 93 14.21 7.58 -13.46
CA GLU A 93 15.13 7.12 -12.42
C GLU A 93 14.50 7.13 -11.03
N VAL A 94 13.67 8.13 -10.75
CA VAL A 94 12.87 8.22 -9.53
C VAL A 94 11.90 7.05 -9.44
N GLN A 95 11.14 6.80 -10.52
CA GLN A 95 10.17 5.72 -10.61
C GLN A 95 10.82 4.34 -10.46
N ARG A 96 11.90 4.06 -11.22
CA ARG A 96 12.67 2.80 -11.06
C ARG A 96 13.25 2.64 -9.66
N GLY A 97 13.62 3.75 -9.00
CA GLY A 97 14.08 3.74 -7.62
C GLY A 97 12.99 3.25 -6.66
N ALA A 98 11.80 3.84 -6.74
CA ALA A 98 10.64 3.48 -5.93
C ALA A 98 10.21 2.03 -6.15
N TYR A 99 10.18 1.57 -7.40
CA TYR A 99 9.81 0.18 -7.71
C TYR A 99 10.83 -0.83 -7.17
N ARG A 100 12.13 -0.50 -7.17
CA ARG A 100 13.14 -1.34 -6.50
C ARG A 100 13.00 -1.34 -4.99
N ASP A 101 12.64 -0.21 -4.40
CA ASP A 101 12.42 -0.10 -2.95
C ASP A 101 11.20 -0.91 -2.51
N SER A 102 10.07 -0.75 -3.18
CA SER A 102 8.83 -1.47 -2.88
C SER A 102 8.98 -2.98 -3.04
N LEU A 103 9.70 -3.44 -4.08
CA LEU A 103 10.06 -4.86 -4.20
C LEU A 103 10.78 -5.37 -2.96
N ARG A 104 11.79 -4.63 -2.47
CA ARG A 104 12.57 -5.05 -1.30
C ARG A 104 11.74 -5.07 -0.02
N LYS A 105 10.84 -4.10 0.15
CA LYS A 105 9.93 -4.00 1.30
C LYS A 105 8.88 -5.12 1.29
N CYS A 106 8.31 -5.42 0.13
CA CYS A 106 7.15 -6.31 0.02
C CYS A 106 7.51 -7.76 -0.32
N GLN A 107 8.73 -8.08 -0.76
CA GLN A 107 9.12 -9.43 -1.20
C GLN A 107 8.85 -10.57 -0.19
N LYS A 108 8.72 -10.28 1.11
CA LYS A 108 8.43 -11.27 2.17
C LYS A 108 7.00 -11.20 2.69
N HIS A 109 6.24 -10.19 2.27
CA HIS A 109 4.97 -9.80 2.86
C HIS A 109 3.87 -9.60 1.82
N SER A 110 4.14 -9.86 0.53
CA SER A 110 3.15 -9.80 -0.54
C SER A 110 3.35 -11.00 -1.48
N GLU A 111 2.28 -11.70 -1.83
CA GLU A 111 2.34 -12.82 -2.79
C GLU A 111 2.49 -12.30 -4.22
N TRP A 112 1.68 -11.32 -4.59
CA TRP A 112 1.71 -10.65 -5.89
C TRP A 112 2.02 -9.16 -5.75
N MET A 113 2.62 -8.57 -6.78
CA MET A 113 2.87 -7.14 -6.84
C MET A 113 2.66 -6.61 -8.27
N ALA A 114 1.95 -5.49 -8.38
CA ALA A 114 1.80 -4.72 -9.61
C ALA A 114 2.49 -3.36 -9.48
N PHE A 115 2.97 -2.83 -10.61
CA PHE A 115 3.44 -1.45 -10.74
C PHE A 115 2.48 -0.74 -11.70
N LEU A 116 1.82 0.31 -11.22
CA LEU A 116 0.75 1.00 -11.94
C LEU A 116 0.85 2.50 -11.65
N ASP A 117 0.61 3.34 -12.65
CA ASP A 117 0.41 4.77 -12.44
C ASP A 117 -1.03 5.04 -11.91
N ILE A 118 -1.27 6.20 -11.28
CA ILE A 118 -2.55 6.51 -10.61
C ILE A 118 -3.72 6.64 -11.61
N ASP A 119 -3.43 6.93 -12.88
CA ASP A 119 -4.41 7.01 -13.96
C ASP A 119 -4.63 5.66 -14.70
N GLU A 120 -3.96 4.58 -14.27
CA GLU A 120 -4.07 3.25 -14.85
C GLU A 120 -4.97 2.31 -14.01
N PHE A 121 -5.77 1.49 -14.70
CA PHE A 121 -6.72 0.56 -14.08
C PHE A 121 -6.53 -0.87 -14.60
N VAL A 122 -6.45 -1.84 -13.69
CA VAL A 122 -6.45 -3.27 -14.04
C VAL A 122 -7.85 -3.73 -14.39
N LEU A 123 -8.06 -4.19 -15.63
CA LEU A 123 -9.34 -4.76 -16.05
C LEU A 123 -9.34 -6.29 -15.85
N PRO A 124 -10.23 -6.84 -15.02
CA PRO A 124 -10.42 -8.28 -14.92
C PRO A 124 -10.88 -8.84 -16.28
N MET A 125 -10.17 -9.85 -16.76
CA MET A 125 -10.60 -10.59 -17.94
C MET A 125 -11.76 -11.50 -17.53
N GLN A 126 -12.89 -11.45 -18.25
CA GLN A 126 -13.91 -12.48 -18.12
C GLN A 126 -13.43 -13.72 -18.88
N ASP A 127 -13.40 -14.86 -18.21
CA ASP A 127 -13.34 -16.14 -18.89
C ASP A 127 -14.59 -16.28 -19.78
N ARG A 128 -14.36 -16.60 -21.06
CA ARG A 128 -15.41 -16.77 -22.07
C ARG A 128 -16.18 -18.08 -21.88
#